data_AF-A0A3B4HCP2-F1
#
_entry.id   AF-A0A3B4HCP2-F1
#
_cell.length_a   1.000
_cell.length_b   1.000
_cell.length_c   1.000
_cell.angle_alpha   90.00
_cell.angle_beta   90.00
_cell.angle_gamma   90.00
#
_symmetry.space_group_name_H-M   'P 1'
#
loop_
_entity.id
_entity.type
_entity.pdbx_description
1 polymer ?
#
loop_
_entity_poly.entity_id
_entity_poly.type
_entity_poly.pdbx_seq_one_letter_code
_entity_poly.pdbx_strand_id
1 'polypeptide(L)'
;MTRKFFVGGNWKMNGDKKSLGELIQTMNGGKVDSNVEVVCGAPSIYLDFVRSKLDSKFGVAAQNCYKVPKGAFTGEIRYLIQDWSKVVLAYEPVWAIGTGKTASPQQPATQCRCQLCEDHLRRSRHFFSSGSVTGATCKELASQKDVDGFLVGGASLKPEFIDIINAKA
;
A
#
# COMPACT_ATOMS: atom_id res chain seq x y z
N MET A 1 21.20 3.00 7.14
CA MET A 1 20.02 3.87 6.93
C MET A 1 18.79 3.16 7.47
N THR A 2 18.00 3.84 8.29
CA THR A 2 16.68 3.37 8.76
C THR A 2 15.71 3.34 7.58
N ARG A 3 14.82 2.33 7.53
CA ARG A 3 13.82 2.21 6.46
C ARG A 3 12.75 3.29 6.65
N LYS A 4 12.36 3.95 5.56
CA LYS A 4 11.25 4.91 5.57
C LYS A 4 9.94 4.13 5.76
N PHE A 5 9.06 4.60 6.65
CA PHE A 5 7.76 3.97 6.87
C PHE A 5 6.91 4.11 5.61
N PHE A 6 6.18 3.06 5.23
CA PHE A 6 5.43 3.02 3.96
C PHE A 6 3.95 2.74 4.19
N VAL A 7 3.05 3.51 3.58
CA VAL A 7 1.61 3.24 3.64
C VAL A 7 1.00 3.23 2.23
N GLY A 8 0.62 2.02 1.78
CA GLY A 8 -0.11 1.80 0.55
C GLY A 8 -1.61 1.78 0.78
N GLY A 9 -2.39 2.52 0.00
CA GLY A 9 -3.85 2.42 -0.05
C GLY A 9 -4.28 1.65 -1.29
N ASN A 10 -4.77 0.43 -1.15
CA ASN A 10 -5.30 -0.36 -2.25
C ASN A 10 -6.83 -0.18 -2.34
N TRP A 11 -7.27 0.64 -3.28
CA TRP A 11 -8.69 0.95 -3.48
C TRP A 11 -9.48 -0.21 -4.07
N LYS A 12 -8.80 -1.25 -4.57
CA LYS A 12 -9.39 -2.40 -5.26
C LYS A 12 -10.33 -1.93 -6.37
N MET A 13 -11.41 -2.66 -6.62
CA MET A 13 -12.44 -2.29 -7.60
C MET A 13 -13.49 -1.36 -6.98
N ASN A 14 -13.07 -0.22 -6.42
CA ASN A 14 -13.98 0.78 -5.84
C ASN A 14 -13.76 2.18 -6.42
N GLY A 15 -14.84 2.94 -6.42
CA GLY A 15 -14.85 4.36 -6.73
C GLY A 15 -15.36 4.68 -8.14
N ASP A 16 -15.77 5.94 -8.27
CA ASP A 16 -16.07 6.65 -9.50
C ASP A 16 -15.40 8.03 -9.45
N LYS A 17 -15.50 8.83 -10.52
CA LYS A 17 -14.85 10.15 -10.55
C LYS A 17 -15.29 11.08 -9.42
N LYS A 18 -16.51 10.94 -8.91
CA LYS A 18 -17.04 11.78 -7.83
C LYS A 18 -16.44 11.37 -6.49
N SER A 19 -16.66 10.12 -6.09
CA SER A 19 -16.17 9.55 -4.83
C SER A 19 -14.64 9.55 -4.72
N LEU A 20 -13.92 9.26 -5.82
CA LEU A 20 -12.46 9.39 -5.85
C LEU A 20 -12.01 10.85 -5.80
N GLY A 21 -12.77 11.77 -6.40
CA GLY A 21 -12.49 13.20 -6.30
C GLY A 21 -12.58 13.71 -4.86
N GLU A 22 -13.62 13.29 -4.13
CA GLU A 22 -13.81 13.57 -2.71
C GLU A 22 -12.67 12.97 -1.87
N LEU A 23 -12.32 11.70 -2.10
CA LEU A 23 -11.20 11.04 -1.42
C LEU A 23 -9.87 11.78 -1.65
N ILE A 24 -9.58 12.17 -2.89
CA ILE A 24 -8.37 12.93 -3.24
C ILE A 24 -8.34 14.29 -2.53
N GLN A 25 -9.47 14.98 -2.45
CA GLN A 25 -9.56 16.25 -1.71
C GLN A 25 -9.22 16.06 -0.23
N THR A 26 -9.78 15.02 0.40
CA THR A 26 -9.43 14.67 1.79
C THR A 26 -7.94 14.37 1.93
N MET A 27 -7.35 13.60 1.02
CA MET A 27 -5.93 13.26 1.05
C MET A 27 -5.02 14.49 0.86
N ASN A 28 -5.34 15.36 -0.10
CA ASN A 28 -4.55 16.55 -0.39
C ASN A 28 -4.57 17.55 0.79
N GLY A 29 -5.73 17.70 1.44
CA GLY A 29 -5.89 18.57 2.61
C GLY A 29 -5.40 17.95 3.93
N GLY A 30 -5.14 16.64 3.96
CA GLY A 30 -4.65 15.93 5.14
C GLY A 30 -3.22 16.31 5.51
N LYS A 31 -2.96 16.45 6.81
CA LYS A 31 -1.59 16.55 7.35
C LYS A 31 -0.98 15.15 7.39
N VAL A 32 0.11 14.95 6.67
CA VAL A 32 0.81 13.67 6.54
C VAL A 32 2.25 13.86 6.98
N ASP A 33 2.75 12.95 7.82
CA ASP A 33 4.15 12.92 8.21
C ASP A 33 5.06 12.75 6.97
N SER A 34 5.97 13.72 6.79
CA SER A 34 6.96 13.73 5.71
C SER A 34 7.92 12.52 5.73
N ASN A 35 8.05 11.86 6.88
CA ASN A 35 8.84 10.64 7.05
C ASN A 35 8.11 9.38 6.59
N VAL A 36 6.88 9.49 6.08
CA VAL A 36 6.12 8.37 5.53
C VAL A 36 6.08 8.48 4.00
N GLU A 37 6.33 7.36 3.32
CA GLU A 37 6.08 7.20 1.89
C GLU A 37 4.66 6.67 1.70
N VAL A 38 3.85 7.34 0.89
CA VAL A 38 2.43 7.00 0.72
C VAL A 38 2.13 6.76 -0.76
N VAL A 39 1.45 5.65 -1.07
CA VAL A 39 1.12 5.25 -2.45
C VAL A 39 -0.33 4.80 -2.56
N CYS A 40 -1.06 5.32 -3.54
CA CYS A 40 -2.47 4.96 -3.79
C CYS A 40 -2.60 4.08 -5.03
N GLY A 41 -3.09 2.85 -4.83
CA GLY A 41 -3.42 1.89 -5.88
C GLY A 41 -4.84 2.09 -6.40
N ALA A 42 -5.00 2.73 -7.55
CA ALA A 42 -6.30 3.06 -8.13
C ALA A 42 -6.73 2.05 -9.22
N PRO A 43 -8.06 1.89 -9.47
CA PRO A 43 -8.53 1.17 -10.65
C PRO A 43 -7.91 1.74 -11.92
N SER A 44 -7.52 0.85 -12.86
CA SER A 44 -6.79 1.22 -14.07
C SER A 44 -7.45 2.33 -14.89
N ILE A 45 -8.79 2.30 -14.99
CA ILE A 45 -9.60 3.29 -15.71
C ILE A 45 -9.56 4.71 -15.11
N TYR A 46 -9.08 4.85 -13.87
CA TYR A 46 -8.98 6.13 -13.17
C TYR A 46 -7.53 6.57 -12.89
N LEU A 47 -6.51 5.82 -13.33
CA LEU A 47 -5.11 6.15 -13.03
C LEU A 47 -4.72 7.57 -13.45
N ASP A 48 -5.09 7.96 -14.66
CA ASP A 48 -4.81 9.30 -15.19
C ASP A 48 -5.55 10.40 -14.40
N PHE A 49 -6.85 10.18 -14.14
CA PHE A 49 -7.66 11.08 -13.31
C PHE A 49 -7.05 11.29 -11.92
N VAL A 50 -6.66 10.19 -11.25
CA VAL A 50 -6.09 10.23 -9.91
C VAL A 50 -4.75 10.94 -9.92
N ARG A 51 -3.85 10.59 -10.86
CA ARG A 51 -2.54 11.24 -10.93
C ARG A 51 -2.65 12.74 -11.22
N SER A 52 -3.60 13.17 -12.04
CA SER A 52 -3.82 14.58 -12.38
C SER A 52 -4.31 15.43 -11.20
N LYS A 53 -4.93 14.82 -10.18
CA LYS A 53 -5.56 15.53 -9.06
C LYS A 53 -4.89 15.30 -7.71
N LEU A 54 -4.29 14.12 -7.51
CA LEU A 54 -3.61 13.78 -6.27
C LEU A 54 -2.29 14.54 -6.19
N ASP A 55 -1.99 15.08 -5.01
CA ASP A 55 -0.75 15.82 -4.77
C ASP A 55 0.48 14.95 -5.05
N SER A 56 1.55 15.57 -5.56
CA SER A 56 2.78 14.89 -6.02
C SER A 56 3.54 14.19 -4.90
N LYS A 57 3.29 14.58 -3.63
CA LYS A 57 3.81 13.91 -2.44
C LYS A 57 3.28 12.47 -2.27
N PHE A 58 2.15 12.15 -2.89
CA PHE A 58 1.59 10.79 -2.91
C PHE A 58 1.96 10.09 -4.22
N GLY A 59 2.44 8.85 -4.12
CA GLY A 59 2.58 7.97 -5.27
C GLY A 59 1.23 7.48 -5.80
N VAL A 60 1.18 7.12 -7.07
CA VAL A 60 0.03 6.45 -7.70
C VAL A 60 0.51 5.14 -8.30
N ALA A 61 -0.20 4.05 -8.00
CA ALA A 61 0.11 2.72 -8.47
C ALA A 61 -1.05 2.13 -9.29
N ALA A 62 -0.70 1.39 -10.34
CA ALA A 62 -1.62 0.45 -10.95
C ALA A 62 -1.79 -0.77 -10.03
N GLN A 63 -2.98 -1.36 -10.04
CA GLN A 63 -3.29 -2.54 -9.21
C GLN A 63 -2.83 -3.86 -9.84
N ASN A 64 -2.58 -3.87 -11.15
CA ASN A 64 -2.03 -5.02 -11.87
C ASN A 64 -1.30 -4.53 -13.13
N CYS A 65 -0.43 -5.38 -13.71
CA CYS A 65 0.20 -5.14 -15.00
C CYS A 65 0.68 -6.44 -15.65
N TYR A 66 1.02 -6.36 -16.93
CA TYR A 66 1.48 -7.50 -17.73
C TYR A 66 2.99 -7.52 -17.92
N LYS A 67 3.51 -8.73 -18.15
CA LYS A 67 4.95 -9.06 -18.13
C LYS A 67 5.72 -8.73 -19.41
N VAL A 68 5.06 -8.32 -20.49
CA VAL A 68 5.72 -7.94 -21.75
C VAL A 68 5.27 -6.55 -22.22
N PRO A 69 6.09 -5.82 -23.00
CA PRO A 69 5.80 -4.44 -23.34
C PRO A 69 4.57 -4.23 -24.23
N LYS A 70 4.26 -5.18 -25.13
CA LYS A 70 3.12 -5.15 -26.06
C LYS A 70 2.84 -6.53 -26.66
N GLY A 71 1.62 -6.75 -27.14
CA GLY A 71 1.22 -7.95 -27.89
C GLY A 71 -0.30 -8.15 -27.90
N ALA A 72 -0.74 -9.31 -28.39
CA ALA A 72 -2.15 -9.68 -28.46
C ALA A 72 -2.67 -10.17 -27.09
N PHE A 73 -2.70 -9.26 -26.11
CA PHE A 73 -3.13 -9.51 -24.73
C PHE A 73 -4.33 -8.62 -24.39
N THR A 74 -5.48 -8.95 -24.97
CA THR A 74 -6.71 -8.17 -24.81
C THR A 74 -7.06 -7.98 -23.33
N GLY A 75 -7.17 -6.72 -22.91
CA GLY A 75 -7.54 -6.34 -21.53
C GLY A 75 -6.35 -6.03 -20.60
N GLU A 76 -5.13 -6.37 -20.99
CA GLU A 76 -3.94 -6.17 -20.18
C GLU A 76 -3.32 -4.77 -20.33
N ILE A 77 -2.71 -4.28 -19.24
CA ILE A 77 -1.99 -3.00 -19.21
C ILE A 77 -0.51 -3.22 -18.88
N ARG A 78 0.40 -2.43 -19.46
CA ARG A 78 1.85 -2.57 -19.23
C ARG A 78 2.38 -1.65 -18.15
N TYR A 79 3.18 -2.19 -17.24
CA TYR A 79 4.12 -1.44 -16.38
C TYR A 79 5.36 -2.32 -16.15
N LEU A 80 6.53 -1.87 -16.58
CA LEU A 80 7.77 -2.62 -16.43
C LEU A 80 8.45 -2.22 -15.11
N ILE A 81 8.60 -3.19 -14.21
CA ILE A 81 9.48 -3.06 -13.05
C ILE A 81 10.87 -3.49 -13.52
N GLN A 82 11.81 -2.55 -13.59
CA GLN A 82 13.22 -2.83 -13.95
C GLN A 82 14.19 -2.62 -12.78
N ASP A 83 13.73 -1.99 -11.69
CA ASP A 83 14.56 -1.58 -10.56
C ASP A 83 14.02 -2.19 -9.26
N TRP A 84 14.74 -3.20 -8.74
CA TRP A 84 14.38 -3.92 -7.52
C TRP A 84 14.50 -3.06 -6.26
N SER A 85 15.26 -1.97 -6.27
CA SER A 85 15.32 -1.03 -5.15
C SER A 85 14.00 -0.27 -4.94
N LYS A 86 13.12 -0.31 -5.95
CA LYS A 86 11.76 0.27 -5.95
C LYS A 86 10.68 -0.77 -5.64
N VAL A 87 11.06 -1.99 -5.26
CA VAL A 87 10.11 -3.05 -4.88
C VAL A 87 9.83 -3.00 -3.38
N VAL A 88 8.55 -3.04 -3.05
CA VAL A 88 8.03 -3.21 -1.68
C VAL A 88 7.34 -4.57 -1.60
N LEU A 89 7.71 -5.39 -0.61
CA LEU A 89 7.10 -6.70 -0.38
C LEU A 89 5.97 -6.59 0.66
N ALA A 90 4.72 -6.81 0.26
CA ALA A 90 3.58 -6.84 1.18
C ALA A 90 3.21 -8.26 1.59
N TYR A 91 3.30 -8.58 2.88
CA TYR A 91 2.74 -9.82 3.43
C TYR A 91 1.26 -9.65 3.79
N GLU A 92 0.39 -10.36 3.06
CA GLU A 92 -1.05 -10.38 3.27
C GLU A 92 -1.54 -11.82 3.55
N PRO A 93 -1.83 -12.20 4.81
CA PRO A 93 -2.45 -13.48 5.08
C PRO A 93 -3.87 -13.49 4.50
N VAL A 94 -4.15 -14.40 3.56
CA VAL A 94 -5.44 -14.46 2.83
C VAL A 94 -6.64 -14.44 3.79
N TRP A 95 -6.56 -15.13 4.92
CA TRP A 95 -7.62 -15.19 5.93
C TRP A 95 -7.92 -13.85 6.62
N ALA A 96 -7.02 -12.88 6.55
CA ALA A 96 -7.16 -11.54 7.14
C ALA A 96 -7.65 -10.50 6.12
N ILE A 97 -7.71 -10.83 4.82
CA ILE A 97 -8.08 -9.88 3.78
C ILE A 97 -9.60 -9.71 3.73
N GLY A 98 -10.09 -8.57 4.21
CA GLY A 98 -11.51 -8.22 4.11
C GLY A 98 -12.43 -8.96 5.09
N THR A 99 -11.86 -9.68 6.07
CA THR A 99 -12.63 -10.48 7.05
C THR A 99 -12.86 -9.76 8.37
N GLY A 100 -12.25 -8.58 8.56
CA GLY A 100 -12.23 -7.89 9.86
C GLY A 100 -11.29 -8.52 10.89
N LYS A 101 -10.58 -9.60 10.53
CA LYS A 101 -9.62 -10.27 11.40
C LYS A 101 -8.22 -9.75 11.12
N THR A 102 -7.52 -9.30 12.16
CA THR A 102 -6.15 -8.79 12.07
C THR A 102 -5.17 -9.88 12.53
N ALA A 103 -4.08 -10.06 11.78
CA ALA A 103 -2.99 -10.95 12.21
C ALA A 103 -2.37 -10.44 13.51
N SER A 104 -2.06 -11.34 14.44
CA SER A 104 -1.41 -10.91 15.68
C SER A 104 -0.02 -10.36 15.34
N PRO A 105 0.47 -9.34 16.08
CA PRO A 105 1.74 -8.70 15.77
C PRO A 105 2.96 -9.66 15.73
N GLN A 106 2.86 -10.82 16.39
CA GLN A 106 3.94 -11.81 16.55
C GLN A 106 4.01 -12.86 15.42
N GLN A 107 2.96 -13.04 14.62
CA GLN A 107 2.88 -14.09 13.58
C GLN A 107 3.54 -13.73 12.22
N PRO A 108 3.44 -12.50 11.67
CA PRO A 108 3.73 -12.26 10.25
C PRO A 108 5.22 -12.07 9.90
N ALA A 109 6.02 -11.49 10.80
CA ALA A 109 7.39 -11.08 10.49
C ALA A 109 8.37 -12.25 10.38
N THR A 110 8.24 -13.23 11.26
CA THR A 110 9.15 -14.38 11.38
C THR A 110 8.91 -15.40 10.27
N GLN A 111 7.65 -15.70 9.94
CA GLN A 111 7.32 -16.76 8.99
C GLN A 111 7.74 -16.44 7.55
N CYS A 112 7.56 -15.19 7.11
CA CYS A 112 7.94 -14.77 5.75
C CYS A 112 9.46 -14.61 5.57
N ARG A 113 10.21 -14.22 6.63
CA ARG A 113 11.68 -14.20 6.56
C ARG A 113 12.29 -15.59 6.43
N CYS A 114 11.67 -16.60 7.03
CA CYS A 114 12.14 -17.98 6.91
C CYS A 114 11.93 -18.58 5.51
N GLN A 115 10.99 -18.04 4.71
CA GLN A 115 10.61 -18.61 3.41
C GLN A 115 11.22 -17.88 2.20
N LEU A 116 11.58 -16.61 2.35
CA LEU A 116 12.24 -15.83 1.30
C LEU A 116 13.76 -15.88 1.49
N CYS A 117 14.52 -16.09 0.41
CA CYS A 117 15.98 -16.05 0.45
C CYS A 117 16.46 -14.70 1.01
N GLU A 118 17.41 -14.73 1.96
CA GLU A 118 17.98 -13.52 2.58
C GLU A 118 18.46 -12.48 1.56
N ASP A 119 18.95 -12.91 0.39
CA ASP A 119 19.41 -12.02 -0.67
C ASP A 119 18.30 -11.18 -1.34
N HIS A 120 17.10 -11.76 -1.53
CA HIS A 120 15.96 -11.05 -2.12
C HIS A 120 15.35 -10.09 -1.10
N LEU A 121 15.30 -10.53 0.15
CA LEU A 121 14.95 -9.70 1.28
C LEU A 121 15.90 -8.50 1.34
N ARG A 122 17.20 -8.72 1.45
CA ARG A 122 18.22 -7.66 1.61
C ARG A 122 18.19 -6.56 0.52
N ARG A 123 17.71 -6.87 -0.69
CA ARG A 123 17.59 -5.92 -1.81
C ARG A 123 16.25 -5.16 -1.89
N SER A 124 15.24 -5.59 -1.13
CA SER A 124 13.88 -5.03 -1.19
C SER A 124 13.58 -4.15 0.02
N ARG A 125 12.66 -3.20 -0.13
CA ARG A 125 12.03 -2.54 1.02
C ARG A 125 10.95 -3.47 1.56
N HIS A 126 11.07 -3.82 2.84
CA HIS A 126 10.20 -4.82 3.45
C HIS A 126 9.00 -4.15 4.06
N PHE A 127 7.97 -4.96 4.21
CA PHE A 127 6.80 -4.58 4.90
C PHE A 127 6.16 -5.84 5.48
N PHE A 128 5.63 -5.72 6.69
CA PHE A 128 4.88 -6.79 7.34
C PHE A 128 3.61 -6.18 7.95
N SER A 129 2.46 -6.80 7.65
CA SER A 129 1.11 -6.54 8.19
C SER A 129 0.15 -5.71 7.33
N SER A 130 -0.72 -6.41 6.61
CA SER A 130 -1.83 -5.84 5.84
C SER A 130 -3.22 -6.41 6.21
N GLY A 131 -3.31 -7.21 7.27
CA GLY A 131 -4.58 -7.80 7.69
C GLY A 131 -5.43 -6.81 8.48
N SER A 132 -6.55 -6.34 7.90
CA SER A 132 -7.56 -5.50 8.59
C SER A 132 -6.97 -4.32 9.39
N VAL A 133 -6.03 -3.58 8.80
CA VAL A 133 -5.51 -2.34 9.40
C VAL A 133 -6.62 -1.28 9.41
N THR A 134 -6.83 -0.66 10.58
CA THR A 134 -7.77 0.44 10.80
C THR A 134 -7.09 1.55 11.59
N GLY A 135 -7.72 2.72 11.72
CA GLY A 135 -7.20 3.79 12.58
C GLY A 135 -6.96 3.33 14.03
N ALA A 136 -7.78 2.39 14.53
CA ALA A 136 -7.66 1.86 15.88
C ALA A 136 -6.47 0.90 16.09
N THR A 137 -6.11 0.10 15.09
CA THR A 137 -5.08 -0.95 15.22
C THR A 137 -3.70 -0.52 14.71
N CYS A 138 -3.63 0.55 13.90
CA CYS A 138 -2.42 0.93 13.19
C CYS A 138 -1.22 1.24 14.11
N LYS A 139 -1.43 1.89 15.26
CA LYS A 139 -0.33 2.28 16.16
C LYS A 139 0.34 1.08 16.83
N GLU A 140 -0.45 0.11 17.30
CA GLU A 140 0.09 -1.12 17.90
C GLU A 140 0.88 -1.92 16.87
N LEU A 141 0.35 -2.06 15.66
CA LEU A 141 1.04 -2.75 14.57
C LEU A 141 2.34 -2.02 14.18
N ALA A 142 2.31 -0.69 14.08
CA ALA A 142 3.47 0.12 13.73
C ALA A 142 4.58 0.06 14.77
N SER A 143 4.25 -0.23 16.03
CA SER A 143 5.23 -0.36 17.13
C SER A 143 6.11 -1.61 17.02
N GLN A 144 5.71 -2.59 16.20
CA GLN A 144 6.48 -3.81 16.03
C GLN A 144 7.79 -3.53 15.27
N LYS A 145 8.88 -4.10 15.79
CA LYS A 145 10.24 -3.88 15.26
C LYS A 145 10.41 -4.21 13.78
N ASP A 146 9.67 -5.21 13.31
CA ASP A 146 9.75 -5.70 11.94
C ASP A 146 8.61 -5.21 11.04
N VAL A 147 7.78 -4.28 11.52
CA VAL A 147 6.69 -3.66 10.75
C VAL A 147 7.14 -2.30 10.22
N ASP A 148 7.34 -2.28 8.90
CA ASP A 148 7.83 -1.14 8.14
C ASP A 148 6.70 -0.37 7.41
N GLY A 149 5.42 -0.73 7.61
CA GLY A 149 4.30 0.00 6.98
C GLY A 149 2.90 -0.60 7.11
N PHE A 150 1.89 0.00 6.41
CA PHE A 150 0.57 -0.63 6.05
C PHE A 150 0.20 -0.77 4.54
N LEU A 151 -0.47 -1.85 4.13
CA LEU A 151 -1.13 -1.99 2.82
C LEU A 151 -2.61 -2.15 3.13
N VAL A 152 -3.35 -1.09 2.87
CA VAL A 152 -4.66 -0.86 3.46
C VAL A 152 -5.72 -1.04 2.40
N GLY A 153 -6.66 -1.96 2.64
CA GLY A 153 -7.83 -2.16 1.78
C GLY A 153 -8.94 -1.15 2.08
N GLY A 154 -10.05 -1.61 2.65
CA GLY A 154 -11.27 -0.79 2.82
C GLY A 154 -11.09 0.51 3.63
N ALA A 155 -10.17 0.54 4.61
CA ALA A 155 -9.90 1.77 5.36
C ALA A 155 -9.20 2.85 4.51
N SER A 156 -8.57 2.49 3.38
CA SER A 156 -7.94 3.47 2.46
C SER A 156 -8.95 4.31 1.67
N LEU A 157 -10.22 3.92 1.69
CA LEU A 157 -11.34 4.65 1.07
C LEU A 157 -12.04 5.59 2.06
N LYS A 158 -11.52 5.73 3.28
CA LYS A 158 -12.15 6.46 4.38
C LYS A 158 -11.20 7.54 4.93
N PRO A 159 -11.73 8.57 5.61
CA PRO A 159 -10.90 9.60 6.23
C PRO A 159 -9.88 9.07 7.24
N GLU A 160 -10.17 7.96 7.93
CA GLU A 160 -9.25 7.29 8.87
C GLU A 160 -7.92 6.86 8.23
N PHE A 161 -7.82 6.83 6.89
CA PHE A 161 -6.57 6.55 6.22
C PHE A 161 -5.45 7.54 6.57
N ILE A 162 -5.78 8.81 6.86
CA ILE A 162 -4.81 9.81 7.33
C ILE A 162 -4.23 9.42 8.70
N ASP A 163 -5.05 8.87 9.58
CA ASP A 163 -4.58 8.39 10.90
C ASP A 163 -3.64 7.19 10.74
N ILE A 164 -3.96 6.29 9.80
CA ILE A 164 -3.11 5.12 9.48
C ILE A 164 -1.77 5.55 8.87
N ILE A 165 -1.78 6.56 7.99
CA ILE A 165 -0.55 7.16 7.44
C ILE A 165 0.34 7.70 8.57
N ASN A 166 -0.26 8.35 9.56
CA ASN A 166 0.44 8.96 10.69
C ASN A 166 0.64 7.99 11.87
N ALA A 167 0.62 6.67 11.66
CA ALA A 167 0.69 5.70 12.76
C ALA A 167 2.00 5.75 13.58
N LYS A 168 3.08 6.32 13.03
CA LYS A 168 4.37 6.52 13.70
C LYS A 168 4.66 7.98 14.07
N ALA A 169 3.73 8.90 13.79
CA ALA A 169 3.88 10.32 14.12
C ALA A 169 3.70 10.59 15.61
#